data_AF-A0A9K3LI79-F1
#
_entry.id   AF-A0A9K3LI79-F1
#
_cell.length_a   1.000
_cell.length_b   1.000
_cell.length_c   1.000
_cell.angle_alpha   90.00
_cell.angle_beta   90.00
_cell.angle_gamma   90.00
#
_symmetry.space_group_name_H-M   'P 1'
#
loop_
_entity.id
_entity.type
_entity.pdbx_description
1 polymer ?
#
loop_
_entity_poly.entity_id
_entity_poly.type
_entity_poly.pdbx_seq_one_letter_code
_entity_poly.pdbx_strand_id
1 'polypeptide(L)'
;MDKQSPPNTASKSEIIAAQRNTKNKSSSRLKYWKRGIDWPSHERSVNMFKDGPHIFLVKFLHGWLPVGKLVSRYDPFKYPSACPSCDEPSEDSKHFLTCPNPERCKWHAALTTSLRHRCESVDTDPALLDLLLWGLNHWNQGTPIPTHRVPEQIAHLLHSQTTIGWDNFLLGRWSKHWTSSSCSICNETTLKSRTRTTVFRGLVTLSASCGITAMSGKQETTLDTVRTPKTRPSDD
;
A
#
# COMPACT_ATOMS: atom_id res chain seq x y z
N MET A 1 -50.71 -22.99 -10.91
CA MET A 1 -49.38 -23.34 -11.44
C MET A 1 -48.85 -22.09 -12.15
N ASP A 2 -48.23 -21.18 -11.39
CA ASP A 2 -47.67 -19.95 -11.94
C ASP A 2 -46.30 -20.24 -12.54
N LYS A 3 -46.18 -20.03 -13.86
CA LYS A 3 -44.90 -20.05 -14.57
C LYS A 3 -44.19 -18.72 -14.27
N GLN A 4 -43.16 -18.75 -13.41
CA GLN A 4 -42.25 -17.61 -13.25
C GLN A 4 -41.48 -17.38 -14.56
N SER A 5 -41.55 -16.16 -15.07
CA SER A 5 -40.74 -15.67 -16.19
C SER A 5 -39.23 -15.76 -15.87
N PRO A 6 -38.37 -16.01 -16.88
CA PRO A 6 -36.93 -16.10 -16.67
C PRO A 6 -36.34 -14.74 -16.25
N PRO A 7 -35.22 -14.73 -15.50
CA PRO A 7 -34.60 -13.50 -15.03
C PRO A 7 -34.11 -12.65 -16.22
N ASN A 8 -34.41 -11.36 -16.17
CA ASN A 8 -34.06 -10.34 -17.15
C ASN A 8 -32.56 -10.41 -17.49
N THR A 9 -32.22 -11.00 -18.65
CA THR A 9 -30.86 -11.07 -19.16
C THR A 9 -30.50 -9.73 -19.79
N ALA A 10 -29.56 -9.01 -19.17
CA ALA A 10 -29.07 -7.73 -19.66
C ALA A 10 -28.70 -7.82 -21.15
N SER A 11 -29.21 -6.87 -21.94
CA SER A 11 -29.00 -6.82 -23.38
C SER A 11 -27.50 -6.65 -23.70
N LYS A 12 -27.07 -7.19 -24.85
CA LYS A 12 -25.69 -7.07 -25.33
C LYS A 12 -25.20 -5.61 -25.37
N SER A 13 -26.10 -4.66 -25.66
CA SER A 13 -25.86 -3.21 -25.62
C SER A 13 -25.55 -2.68 -24.23
N GLU A 14 -26.27 -3.14 -23.20
CA GLU A 14 -26.03 -2.74 -21.80
C GLU A 14 -24.69 -3.27 -21.29
N ILE A 15 -24.34 -4.52 -21.66
CA ILE A 15 -23.04 -5.11 -21.32
C ILE A 15 -21.90 -4.30 -21.95
N ILE A 16 -22.01 -3.93 -23.23
CA ILE A 16 -21.00 -3.12 -23.93
C ILE A 16 -20.91 -1.71 -23.32
N ALA A 17 -22.04 -1.09 -22.95
CA ALA A 17 -22.06 0.21 -22.30
C ALA A 17 -21.39 0.18 -20.91
N ALA A 18 -21.68 -0.85 -20.11
CA ALA A 18 -21.03 -1.08 -18.81
C ALA A 18 -19.51 -1.27 -18.96
N GLN A 19 -19.07 -2.07 -19.94
CA GLN A 19 -17.65 -2.28 -20.24
C GLN A 19 -16.93 -0.99 -20.71
N ARG A 20 -17.60 -0.14 -21.51
CA ARG A 20 -17.06 1.17 -21.89
C ARG A 20 -16.96 2.12 -20.69
N ASN A 21 -17.96 2.11 -19.81
CA ASN A 21 -17.97 2.93 -18.60
C ASN A 21 -16.85 2.50 -17.62
N THR A 22 -16.60 1.19 -17.44
CA THR A 22 -15.49 0.70 -16.61
C THR A 22 -14.12 1.04 -17.18
N LYS A 23 -13.95 0.96 -18.51
CA LYS A 23 -12.73 1.40 -19.20
C LYS A 23 -12.50 2.90 -19.08
N ASN A 24 -13.54 3.72 -19.26
CA ASN A 24 -13.45 5.17 -19.12
C ASN A 24 -13.16 5.59 -17.67
N LYS A 25 -13.83 4.99 -16.69
CA LYS A 25 -13.52 5.19 -15.26
C LYS A 25 -12.08 4.81 -14.92
N SER A 26 -11.60 3.67 -15.43
CA SER A 26 -10.21 3.23 -15.27
C SER A 26 -9.22 4.21 -15.91
N SER A 27 -9.50 4.71 -17.11
CA SER A 27 -8.68 5.68 -17.83
C SER A 27 -8.63 7.04 -17.12
N SER A 28 -9.79 7.56 -16.68
CA SER A 28 -9.87 8.81 -15.92
C SER A 28 -9.19 8.71 -14.57
N ARG A 29 -9.37 7.58 -13.85
CA ARG A 29 -8.65 7.31 -12.59
C ARG A 29 -7.14 7.27 -12.83
N LEU A 30 -6.67 6.59 -13.87
CA LEU A 30 -5.25 6.50 -14.21
C LEU A 30 -4.64 7.87 -14.58
N LYS A 31 -5.41 8.72 -15.27
CA LYS A 31 -5.01 10.10 -15.60
C LYS A 31 -4.94 10.98 -14.34
N TYR A 32 -5.91 10.87 -13.44
CA TYR A 32 -5.90 11.62 -12.17
C TYR A 32 -4.76 11.16 -11.27
N TRP A 33 -4.58 9.85 -11.13
CA TRP A 33 -3.48 9.20 -10.41
C TRP A 33 -2.13 9.85 -10.74
N LYS A 34 -1.76 9.92 -12.02
CA LYS A 34 -0.46 10.47 -12.44
C LYS A 34 -0.25 11.94 -12.06
N ARG A 35 -1.31 12.75 -12.00
CA ARG A 35 -1.25 14.21 -11.75
C ARG A 35 -1.58 14.61 -10.32
N GLY A 36 -2.13 13.69 -9.53
CA GLY A 36 -2.54 13.92 -8.15
C GLY A 36 -1.42 13.75 -7.15
N ILE A 37 -0.36 13.01 -7.50
CA ILE A 37 0.77 12.68 -6.62
C ILE A 37 1.82 13.80 -6.64
N ASP A 38 2.38 14.10 -5.47
CA ASP A 38 3.55 14.96 -5.32
C ASP A 38 4.86 14.21 -5.66
N TRP A 39 5.10 14.03 -6.96
CA TRP A 39 6.31 13.36 -7.46
C TRP A 39 7.62 14.04 -7.04
N PRO A 40 7.75 15.38 -7.04
CA PRO A 40 8.98 16.03 -6.57
C PRO A 40 9.35 15.67 -5.12
N SER A 41 8.37 15.55 -4.22
CA SER A 41 8.63 15.04 -2.87
C SER A 41 9.08 13.60 -2.86
N HIS A 42 8.36 12.76 -3.60
CA HIS A 42 8.63 11.34 -3.68
C HIS A 42 10.06 11.09 -4.17
N GLU A 43 10.46 11.74 -5.27
CA GLU A 43 11.80 11.65 -5.84
C GLU A 43 12.89 12.09 -4.85
N ARG A 44 12.73 13.26 -4.20
CA ARG A 44 13.69 13.70 -3.18
C ARG A 44 13.84 12.70 -2.06
N SER A 45 12.73 12.12 -1.59
CA SER A 45 12.76 11.13 -0.52
C SER A 45 13.49 9.86 -0.95
N VAL A 46 13.21 9.33 -2.14
CA VAL A 46 13.86 8.13 -2.70
C VAL A 46 15.35 8.36 -2.91
N ASN A 47 15.74 9.50 -3.47
CA ASN A 47 17.14 9.83 -3.74
C ASN A 47 18.01 10.00 -2.47
N MET A 48 17.38 10.18 -1.31
CA MET A 48 18.06 10.24 -0.01
C MET A 48 18.34 8.85 0.60
N PHE A 49 17.82 7.77 0.03
CA PHE A 49 18.01 6.40 0.50
C PHE A 49 19.20 5.70 -0.14
N LYS A 50 20.39 6.27 0.03
CA LYS A 50 21.62 5.71 -0.54
C LYS A 50 22.24 4.61 0.33
N ASP A 51 22.06 4.69 1.65
CA ASP A 51 22.81 3.87 2.63
C ASP A 51 21.95 2.81 3.35
N GLY A 52 20.78 2.45 2.81
CA GLY A 52 19.82 1.51 3.41
C GLY A 52 19.60 0.22 2.60
N PRO A 53 18.54 -0.56 2.89
CA PRO A 53 18.14 -1.73 2.10
C PRO A 53 17.54 -1.31 0.74
N HIS A 54 18.36 -0.66 -0.08
CA HIS A 54 17.99 -0.04 -1.35
C HIS A 54 17.31 -1.04 -2.29
N ILE A 55 17.76 -2.31 -2.31
CA ILE A 55 17.16 -3.37 -3.13
C ILE A 55 15.72 -3.66 -2.71
N PHE A 56 15.46 -3.83 -1.42
CA PHE A 56 14.09 -4.06 -0.94
C PHE A 56 13.22 -2.86 -1.28
N LEU A 57 13.73 -1.66 -1.01
CA LEU A 57 13.00 -0.43 -1.26
C LEU A 57 12.59 -0.30 -2.73
N VAL A 58 13.54 -0.46 -3.65
CA VAL A 58 13.25 -0.44 -5.09
C VAL A 58 12.20 -1.50 -5.43
N LYS A 59 12.37 -2.75 -4.97
CA LYS A 59 11.36 -3.80 -5.21
C LYS A 59 9.99 -3.44 -4.65
N PHE A 60 9.93 -2.84 -3.46
CA PHE A 60 8.69 -2.43 -2.82
C PHE A 60 7.98 -1.31 -3.61
N LEU A 61 8.70 -0.23 -3.92
CA LEU A 61 8.16 0.92 -4.66
C LEU A 61 7.67 0.54 -6.06
N HIS A 62 8.35 -0.40 -6.70
CA HIS A 62 8.01 -0.86 -8.05
C HIS A 62 7.00 -2.03 -8.05
N GLY A 63 6.55 -2.51 -6.88
CA GLY A 63 5.60 -3.63 -6.79
C GLY A 63 6.19 -4.97 -7.23
N TRP A 64 7.50 -5.13 -7.09
CA TRP A 64 8.29 -6.33 -7.44
C TRP A 64 8.66 -7.17 -6.22
N LEU A 65 7.97 -6.98 -5.10
CA LEU A 65 8.10 -7.92 -4.00
C LEU A 65 7.66 -9.31 -4.45
N PRO A 66 8.32 -10.39 -3.97
CA PRO A 66 7.93 -11.75 -4.29
C PRO A 66 6.66 -12.14 -3.50
N VAL A 67 5.54 -11.56 -3.91
CA VAL A 67 4.19 -11.93 -3.49
C VAL A 67 3.68 -13.09 -4.34
N GLY A 68 2.79 -13.92 -3.80
CA GLY A 68 2.28 -15.14 -4.45
C GLY A 68 1.93 -14.94 -5.93
N LYS A 69 1.18 -13.90 -6.30
CA LYS A 69 0.80 -13.60 -7.70
C LYS A 69 1.97 -13.29 -8.64
N LEU A 70 3.09 -12.78 -8.11
CA LEU A 70 4.30 -12.53 -8.89
C LEU A 70 5.13 -13.81 -8.99
N VAL A 71 5.32 -14.52 -7.87
CA VAL A 71 6.18 -15.72 -7.81
C VAL A 71 5.56 -16.89 -8.58
N SER A 72 4.23 -17.01 -8.55
CA SER A 72 3.50 -18.03 -9.31
C SER A 72 3.67 -17.91 -10.82
N ARG A 73 4.20 -16.78 -11.33
CA ARG A 73 4.51 -16.62 -12.76
C ARG A 73 5.76 -17.37 -13.19
N TYR A 74 6.67 -17.65 -12.26
CA TYR A 74 7.89 -18.42 -12.56
C TYR A 74 7.59 -19.91 -12.66
N ASP A 75 6.85 -20.45 -11.70
CA ASP A 75 6.40 -21.84 -11.68
C ASP A 75 5.11 -21.96 -10.82
N PRO A 76 3.92 -22.07 -11.45
CA PRO A 76 2.66 -22.16 -10.73
C PRO A 76 2.49 -23.44 -9.91
N PHE A 77 3.18 -24.53 -10.27
CA PHE A 77 3.07 -25.81 -9.57
C PHE A 77 3.87 -25.78 -8.28
N LYS A 78 5.06 -25.14 -8.31
CA LYS A 78 5.92 -25.01 -7.15
C LYS A 78 5.53 -23.84 -6.24
N TYR A 79 5.03 -22.75 -6.80
CA TYR A 79 4.72 -21.52 -6.08
C TYR A 79 3.25 -21.13 -6.31
N PRO A 80 2.33 -21.47 -5.38
CA PRO A 80 0.95 -21.08 -5.51
C PRO A 80 0.79 -19.55 -5.44
N SER A 81 -0.26 -19.03 -6.08
CA SER A 81 -0.58 -17.59 -6.01
C SER A 81 -1.10 -17.15 -4.65
N ALA A 82 -1.44 -18.10 -3.78
CA ALA A 82 -2.06 -17.85 -2.49
C ALA A 82 -1.10 -17.16 -1.51
N CYS A 83 -1.67 -16.38 -0.58
CA CYS A 83 -0.90 -15.77 0.49
C CYS A 83 -0.42 -16.84 1.47
N PRO A 84 0.89 -16.97 1.71
CA PRO A 84 1.41 -17.96 2.66
C PRO A 84 1.07 -17.63 4.13
N SER A 85 0.50 -16.45 4.40
CA SER A 85 0.19 -16.00 5.76
C SER A 85 -1.29 -16.14 6.13
N CYS A 86 -2.20 -16.10 5.17
CA CYS A 86 -3.65 -16.15 5.45
C CYS A 86 -4.45 -16.95 4.42
N ASP A 87 -3.78 -17.65 3.51
CA ASP A 87 -4.36 -18.50 2.47
C ASP A 87 -5.31 -17.80 1.48
N GLU A 88 -5.32 -16.46 1.45
CA GLU A 88 -6.02 -15.70 0.40
C GLU A 88 -5.56 -16.20 -0.98
N PRO A 89 -6.45 -16.62 -1.90
CA PRO A 89 -6.07 -17.29 -3.14
C PRO A 89 -5.12 -16.50 -4.07
N SER A 90 -5.09 -15.17 -3.94
CA SER A 90 -4.23 -14.30 -4.75
C SER A 90 -3.55 -13.23 -3.90
N GLU A 91 -2.30 -13.48 -3.50
CA GLU A 91 -1.45 -12.48 -2.85
C GLU A 91 -0.89 -11.52 -3.89
N ASP A 92 -1.49 -10.34 -4.01
CA ASP A 92 -0.92 -9.21 -4.75
C ASP A 92 -0.27 -8.18 -3.81
N SER A 93 0.34 -7.14 -4.38
CA SER A 93 1.00 -6.10 -3.58
C SER A 93 0.03 -5.37 -2.64
N LYS A 94 -1.26 -5.26 -3.00
CA LYS A 94 -2.25 -4.63 -2.13
C LYS A 94 -2.59 -5.55 -0.97
N HIS A 95 -2.84 -6.84 -1.23
CA HIS A 95 -3.08 -7.83 -0.19
C HIS A 95 -1.89 -7.91 0.77
N PHE A 96 -0.65 -7.87 0.28
CA PHE A 96 0.54 -7.81 1.13
C PHE A 96 0.49 -6.65 2.15
N LEU A 97 -0.08 -5.51 1.75
CA LEU A 97 -0.27 -4.31 2.57
C LEU A 97 -1.58 -4.28 3.37
N THR A 98 -2.43 -5.30 3.28
CA THR A 98 -3.72 -5.36 4.01
C THR A 98 -3.99 -6.75 4.54
N CYS A 99 -2.95 -7.57 4.68
CA CYS A 99 -3.10 -8.97 5.01
C CYS A 99 -3.60 -9.08 6.46
N PRO A 100 -4.68 -9.83 6.72
CA PRO A 100 -5.28 -9.92 8.06
C PRO A 100 -4.46 -10.79 9.03
N ASN A 101 -3.39 -11.44 8.56
CA ASN A 101 -2.54 -12.27 9.40
C ASN A 101 -1.96 -11.47 10.59
N PRO A 102 -1.99 -11.99 11.83
CA PRO A 102 -1.53 -11.27 13.01
C PRO A 102 -0.10 -10.69 12.93
N GLU A 103 0.84 -11.39 12.32
CA GLU A 103 2.22 -10.91 12.15
C GLU A 103 2.29 -9.76 11.14
N ARG A 104 1.47 -9.79 10.10
CA ARG A 104 1.30 -8.68 9.15
C ARG A 104 0.66 -7.47 9.82
N CYS A 105 -0.34 -7.70 10.66
CA CYS A 105 -0.99 -6.66 11.46
C CYS A 105 -0.01 -5.99 12.44
N LYS A 106 0.87 -6.75 13.10
CA LYS A 106 1.95 -6.21 13.95
C LYS A 106 2.88 -5.29 13.16
N TRP A 107 3.24 -5.68 11.95
CA TRP A 107 4.02 -4.82 11.05
C TRP A 107 3.30 -3.51 10.74
N HIS A 108 2.02 -3.56 10.38
CA HIS A 108 1.21 -2.36 10.14
C HIS A 108 1.11 -1.45 11.37
N ALA A 109 0.92 -2.03 12.55
CA ALA A 109 0.88 -1.27 13.79
C ALA A 109 2.21 -0.56 14.06
N ALA A 110 3.35 -1.27 13.91
CA ALA A 110 4.68 -0.70 14.07
C ALA A 110 4.95 0.44 13.07
N LEU A 111 4.53 0.28 11.82
CA LEU A 111 4.63 1.30 10.78
C LEU A 111 3.81 2.55 11.14
N THR A 112 2.57 2.36 11.60
CA THR A 112 1.65 3.43 12.00
C THR A 112 2.18 4.22 13.20
N THR A 113 2.64 3.51 14.25
CA THR A 113 3.24 4.13 15.44
C THR A 113 4.49 4.93 15.09
N SER A 114 5.36 4.36 14.27
CA SER A 114 6.60 5.01 13.89
C SER A 114 6.39 6.20 12.95
N LEU A 115 5.36 6.12 12.09
CA LEU A 115 4.90 7.26 11.29
C LEU A 115 4.40 8.39 12.19
N ARG A 116 3.57 8.08 13.20
CA ARG A 116 3.07 9.06 14.18
C ARG A 116 4.21 9.79 14.89
N HIS A 117 5.13 9.05 15.51
CA HIS A 117 6.29 9.62 16.18
C HIS A 117 7.16 10.48 15.25
N ARG A 118 7.31 10.06 14.00
CA ARG A 118 8.04 10.85 13.02
C ARG A 118 7.33 12.17 12.76
N CYS A 119 6.03 12.15 12.48
CA CYS A 119 5.24 13.36 12.23
C CYS A 119 5.24 14.32 13.43
N GLU A 120 5.16 13.79 14.65
CA GLU A 120 5.29 14.57 15.90
C GLU A 120 6.68 15.23 16.00
N SER A 121 7.75 14.50 15.67
CA SER A 121 9.13 15.03 15.73
C SER A 121 9.43 16.18 14.77
N VAL A 122 8.58 16.37 13.75
CA VAL A 122 8.73 17.45 12.75
C VAL A 122 7.58 18.46 12.80
N ASP A 123 6.89 18.51 13.94
CA ASP A 123 5.83 19.50 14.24
C ASP A 123 4.74 19.53 13.16
N THR A 124 4.28 18.33 12.81
CA THR A 124 3.13 18.19 11.90
C THR A 124 1.85 18.48 12.68
N ASP A 125 0.93 19.23 12.07
CA ASP A 125 -0.41 19.44 12.61
C ASP A 125 -1.05 18.09 13.01
N PRO A 126 -1.36 17.89 14.31
CA PRO A 126 -1.97 16.67 14.81
C PRO A 126 -3.29 16.32 14.10
N ALA A 127 -4.10 17.32 13.72
CA ALA A 127 -5.38 17.07 13.04
C ALA A 127 -5.19 16.47 11.65
N LEU A 128 -4.16 16.91 10.91
CA LEU A 128 -3.82 16.34 9.60
C LEU A 128 -3.26 14.93 9.74
N LEU A 129 -2.42 14.70 10.75
CA LEU A 129 -1.86 13.39 11.05
C LEU A 129 -2.96 12.38 11.43
N ASP A 130 -3.88 12.78 12.28
CA ASP A 130 -5.00 11.92 12.70
C ASP A 130 -5.92 11.61 11.52
N LEU A 131 -6.22 12.58 10.66
CA LEU A 131 -7.00 12.35 9.43
C LEU A 131 -6.33 11.32 8.50
N LEU A 132 -5.01 11.40 8.35
CA LEU A 132 -4.22 10.46 7.54
C LEU A 132 -4.23 9.05 8.12
N LEU A 133 -3.89 8.91 9.39
CA LEU A 133 -3.83 7.61 10.06
C LEU A 133 -5.21 6.96 10.14
N TRP A 134 -6.25 7.77 10.32
CA TRP A 134 -7.63 7.32 10.30
C TRP A 134 -8.06 6.76 8.94
N GLY A 135 -7.77 7.47 7.85
CA GLY A 135 -8.06 6.99 6.51
C GLY A 135 -7.26 5.72 6.15
N LEU A 136 -5.99 5.65 6.55
CA LEU A 136 -5.16 4.45 6.39
C LEU A 136 -5.74 3.25 7.15
N ASN A 137 -6.18 3.45 8.40
CA ASN A 137 -6.75 2.37 9.22
C ASN A 137 -8.04 1.82 8.60
N HIS A 138 -8.95 2.67 8.15
CA HIS A 138 -10.16 2.25 7.44
C HIS A 138 -9.85 1.47 6.17
N TRP A 139 -8.88 1.96 5.37
CA TRP A 139 -8.43 1.24 4.18
C TRP A 139 -7.85 -0.14 4.50
N ASN A 140 -7.03 -0.23 5.55
CA ASN A 140 -6.44 -1.50 5.99
C ASN A 140 -7.51 -2.51 6.42
N GLN A 141 -8.56 -2.05 7.09
CA GLN A 141 -9.69 -2.86 7.52
C GLN A 141 -10.70 -3.14 6.40
N GLY A 142 -10.54 -2.55 5.23
CA GLY A 142 -11.53 -2.63 4.14
C GLY A 142 -12.87 -1.96 4.48
N THR A 143 -12.90 -1.07 5.47
CA THR A 143 -14.13 -0.41 5.92
C THR A 143 -14.32 0.95 5.24
N PRO A 144 -15.57 1.39 4.97
CA PRO A 144 -15.82 2.71 4.43
C PRO A 144 -15.35 3.80 5.39
N ILE A 145 -14.65 4.81 4.88
CA ILE A 145 -14.26 5.99 5.65
C ILE A 145 -15.49 6.89 5.82
N PRO A 146 -15.98 7.18 7.05
CA PRO A 146 -17.19 7.96 7.26
C PRO A 146 -16.91 9.47 7.08
N THR A 147 -16.87 9.90 5.81
CA THR A 147 -16.51 11.26 5.38
C THR A 147 -17.34 12.37 6.02
N HIS A 148 -18.57 12.10 6.47
CA HIS A 148 -19.43 13.06 7.17
C HIS A 148 -18.86 13.55 8.51
N ARG A 149 -17.90 12.82 9.10
CA ARG A 149 -17.23 13.20 10.35
C ARG A 149 -16.02 14.11 10.13
N VAL A 150 -15.68 14.38 8.87
CA VAL A 150 -14.51 15.16 8.49
C VAL A 150 -14.95 16.60 8.25
N PRO A 151 -14.30 17.60 8.87
CA PRO A 151 -14.58 19.00 8.57
C PRO A 151 -14.44 19.28 7.07
N GLU A 152 -15.38 20.03 6.52
CA GLU A 152 -15.46 20.33 5.08
C GLU A 152 -14.15 20.93 4.54
N GLN A 153 -13.47 21.72 5.38
CA GLN A 153 -12.22 22.41 5.07
C GLN A 153 -11.02 21.48 4.83
N ILE A 154 -11.07 20.25 5.33
CA ILE A 154 -10.01 19.24 5.16
C ILE A 154 -10.51 17.96 4.46
N ALA A 155 -11.80 17.88 4.16
CA ALA A 155 -12.42 16.74 3.47
C ALA A 155 -11.81 16.51 2.08
N HIS A 156 -11.37 17.57 1.39
CA HIS A 156 -10.73 17.46 0.08
C HIS A 156 -9.38 16.73 0.14
N LEU A 157 -8.64 16.82 1.25
CA LEU A 157 -7.37 16.11 1.45
C LEU A 157 -7.59 14.60 1.53
N LEU A 158 -8.58 14.19 2.31
CA LEU A 158 -8.95 12.79 2.46
C LEU A 158 -9.48 12.23 1.14
N HIS A 159 -10.34 12.99 0.45
CA HIS A 159 -10.87 12.60 -0.85
C HIS A 159 -9.77 12.46 -1.90
N SER A 160 -8.84 13.41 -1.97
CA SER A 160 -7.74 13.36 -2.93
C SER A 160 -6.81 12.19 -2.67
N GLN A 161 -6.50 11.89 -1.40
CA GLN A 161 -5.69 10.73 -1.03
C GLN A 161 -6.40 9.41 -1.34
N THR A 162 -7.69 9.31 -1.01
CA THR A 162 -8.50 8.10 -1.29
C THR A 162 -8.61 7.84 -2.79
N THR A 163 -8.68 8.91 -3.60
CA THR A 163 -8.74 8.80 -5.07
C THR A 163 -7.43 8.31 -5.67
N ILE A 164 -6.29 8.70 -5.09
CA ILE A 164 -4.95 8.22 -5.45
C ILE A 164 -4.75 6.78 -4.96
N GLY A 165 -5.22 6.47 -3.76
CA GLY A 165 -5.09 5.17 -3.11
C GLY A 165 -4.18 5.21 -1.88
N TRP A 166 -4.53 4.43 -0.87
CA TRP A 166 -3.80 4.33 0.40
C TRP A 166 -2.64 3.32 0.33
N ASP A 167 -2.67 2.38 -0.61
CA ASP A 167 -1.50 1.61 -1.02
C ASP A 167 -0.36 2.55 -1.42
N ASN A 168 -0.70 3.60 -2.17
CA ASN A 168 0.26 4.57 -2.65
C ASN A 168 0.75 5.51 -1.55
N PHE A 169 -0.08 5.80 -0.56
CA PHE A 169 0.38 6.43 0.66
C PHE A 169 1.53 5.64 1.30
N LEU A 170 1.38 4.31 1.46
CA LEU A 170 2.43 3.42 2.01
C LEU A 170 3.68 3.33 1.13
N LEU A 171 3.54 3.49 -0.18
CA LEU A 171 4.66 3.62 -1.12
C LEU A 171 5.30 5.02 -1.10
N GLY A 172 4.90 5.92 -0.20
CA GLY A 172 5.42 7.28 -0.12
C GLY A 172 4.95 8.19 -1.27
N ARG A 173 3.81 7.90 -1.90
CA ARG A 173 3.20 8.67 -3.00
C ARG A 173 1.93 9.38 -2.53
N TRP A 174 2.11 10.58 -2.01
CA TRP A 174 1.04 11.34 -1.37
C TRP A 174 0.32 12.26 -2.35
N SER A 175 -0.92 12.62 -2.02
CA SER A 175 -1.61 13.69 -2.74
C SER A 175 -0.87 15.03 -2.62
N LYS A 176 -0.75 15.75 -3.74
CA LYS A 176 -0.28 17.13 -3.75
C LYS A 176 -1.16 18.09 -2.93
N HIS A 177 -2.41 17.73 -2.64
CA HIS A 177 -3.28 18.59 -1.84
C HIS A 177 -2.81 18.70 -0.39
N TRP A 178 -2.11 17.68 0.14
CA TRP A 178 -1.45 17.74 1.45
C TRP A 178 -0.35 18.80 1.52
N THR A 179 0.11 19.31 0.37
CA THR A 179 1.16 20.34 0.29
C THR A 179 0.62 21.72 -0.03
N SER A 180 -0.61 21.80 -0.55
CA SER A 180 -1.16 23.01 -1.18
C SER A 180 -2.38 23.58 -0.47
N SER A 181 -2.65 23.19 0.78
CA SER A 181 -3.87 23.64 1.48
C SER A 181 -3.52 24.59 2.61
N SER A 182 -3.37 25.87 2.29
CA SER A 182 -3.65 26.95 3.23
C SER A 182 -5.15 26.91 3.53
N CYS A 183 -5.55 26.33 4.66
CA CYS A 183 -6.92 26.45 5.16
C CYS A 183 -7.08 27.84 5.79
N SER A 184 -8.10 28.60 5.37
CA SER A 184 -8.37 29.98 5.80
C SER A 184 -8.60 30.16 7.31
N ILE A 185 -8.74 29.06 8.07
CA ILE A 185 -8.95 29.04 9.53
C ILE A 185 -7.62 28.85 10.27
N CYS A 186 -6.57 28.38 9.61
CA CYS A 186 -5.34 27.98 10.26
C CYS A 186 -4.23 29.00 9.98
N ASN A 187 -3.77 29.70 11.01
CA ASN A 187 -2.65 30.64 10.87
C ASN A 187 -1.30 29.97 10.54
N GLU A 188 -1.17 28.64 10.59
CA GLU A 188 0.14 27.97 10.40
C GLU A 188 0.18 26.58 9.72
N THR A 189 -0.93 25.95 9.32
CA THR A 189 -0.90 24.50 9.06
C THR A 189 -0.50 24.15 7.63
N THR A 190 0.81 24.06 7.41
CA THR A 190 1.38 23.33 6.27
C THR A 190 2.23 22.18 6.77
N LEU A 191 2.10 21.00 6.16
CA LEU A 191 3.17 20.01 6.15
C LEU A 191 4.36 20.65 5.39
N LYS A 192 5.25 21.32 6.13
CA LYS A 192 6.44 21.96 5.58
C LYS A 192 7.19 20.94 4.70
N SER A 193 7.76 21.38 3.58
CA SER A 193 8.46 20.47 2.64
C SER A 193 9.56 19.62 3.32
N ARG A 194 10.12 20.09 4.44
CA ARG A 194 11.15 19.42 5.25
C ARG A 194 10.58 18.33 6.17
N THR A 195 9.42 18.60 6.78
CA THR A 195 8.58 17.65 7.52
C THR A 195 8.17 16.49 6.61
N ARG A 196 7.75 16.81 5.38
CA ARG A 196 7.47 15.85 4.30
C ARG A 196 8.62 14.89 4.02
N THR A 197 9.80 15.38 3.62
CA THR A 197 10.93 14.49 3.28
C THR A 197 11.34 13.59 4.46
N THR A 198 11.14 14.06 5.69
CA THR A 198 11.45 13.33 6.93
C THR A 198 10.38 12.29 7.26
N VAL A 199 9.10 12.59 7.02
CA VAL A 199 7.97 11.64 7.12
C VAL A 199 8.02 10.60 6.00
N PHE A 200 8.32 11.02 4.76
CA PHE A 200 8.63 10.12 3.64
C PHE A 200 9.81 9.22 3.98
N ARG A 201 10.89 9.76 4.58
CA ARG A 201 12.03 8.96 5.05
C ARG A 201 11.59 7.96 6.12
N GLY A 202 10.81 8.40 7.11
CA GLY A 202 10.29 7.51 8.15
C GLY A 202 9.54 6.34 7.51
N LEU A 203 8.48 6.63 6.77
CA LEU A 203 7.59 5.65 6.16
C LEU A 203 8.34 4.65 5.27
N VAL A 204 9.29 5.15 4.47
CA VAL A 204 10.07 4.33 3.54
C VAL A 204 11.12 3.46 4.26
N THR A 205 11.82 4.00 5.27
CA THR A 205 12.77 3.23 6.09
C THR A 205 12.05 2.12 6.86
N LEU A 206 10.90 2.45 7.45
CA LEU A 206 10.11 1.55 8.29
C LEU A 206 9.41 0.47 7.46
N SER A 207 8.90 0.82 6.28
CA SER A 207 8.37 -0.17 5.34
C SER A 207 9.46 -1.13 4.88
N ALA A 208 10.70 -0.66 4.73
CA ALA A 208 11.82 -1.50 4.32
C ALA A 208 12.38 -2.40 5.44
N SER A 209 12.69 -1.84 6.61
CA SER A 209 13.21 -2.60 7.75
C SER A 209 12.21 -3.63 8.25
N CYS A 210 10.95 -3.26 8.44
CA CYS A 210 9.94 -4.19 8.93
C CYS A 210 9.38 -5.09 7.82
N GLY A 211 9.37 -4.64 6.56
CA GLY A 211 9.00 -5.46 5.42
C GLY A 211 9.99 -6.59 5.16
N ILE A 212 11.30 -6.36 5.38
CA ILE A 212 12.31 -7.42 5.38
C ILE A 212 11.98 -8.46 6.46
N THR A 213 11.70 -8.05 7.71
CA THR A 213 11.32 -8.97 8.78
C THR A 213 10.06 -9.78 8.45
N ALA A 214 9.03 -9.13 7.90
CA ALA A 214 7.78 -9.78 7.51
C ALA A 214 7.94 -10.71 6.27
N MET A 215 9.02 -10.53 5.50
CA MET A 215 9.40 -11.42 4.39
C MET A 215 10.36 -12.53 4.85
N SER A 216 11.22 -12.29 5.84
CA SER A 216 12.12 -13.30 6.42
C SER A 216 11.35 -14.36 7.20
N GLY A 217 10.24 -13.99 7.87
CA GLY A 217 9.29 -14.97 8.40
C GLY A 217 8.60 -15.84 7.33
N LYS A 218 8.79 -15.55 6.02
CA LYS A 218 8.36 -16.44 4.91
C LYS A 218 9.40 -17.53 4.58
N GLN A 219 10.64 -17.47 5.10
CA GLN A 219 11.71 -18.41 4.72
C GLN A 219 11.92 -19.58 5.68
N GLU A 220 11.48 -19.48 6.94
CA GLU A 220 11.73 -20.53 7.96
C GLU A 220 10.87 -21.79 7.79
N THR A 221 9.84 -21.79 6.94
CA THR A 221 8.97 -22.98 6.77
C THR A 221 9.31 -23.86 5.56
N THR A 222 10.38 -23.60 4.79
CA THR A 222 10.69 -24.42 3.60
C THR A 222 12.17 -24.70 3.32
N LEU A 223 13.09 -24.57 4.30
CA LEU A 223 14.52 -24.88 4.06
C LEU A 223 15.14 -25.93 5.00
N ASP A 224 14.43 -26.44 6.00
CA ASP A 224 14.95 -27.51 6.88
C ASP A 224 14.54 -28.91 6.43
N THR A 225 14.78 -29.25 5.16
CA THR A 225 14.96 -30.64 4.76
C THR A 225 15.78 -30.69 3.48
N VAL A 226 17.11 -30.68 3.62
CA VAL A 226 18.12 -31.38 2.80
C VAL A 226 19.47 -30.72 3.12
N ARG A 227 20.13 -31.24 4.16
CA ARG A 227 21.59 -31.14 4.27
C ARG A 227 22.14 -32.33 5.04
N THR A 228 22.08 -33.51 4.43
CA THR A 228 22.99 -34.60 4.80
C THR A 228 24.35 -34.35 4.14
N PRO A 229 25.45 -34.31 4.90
CA PRO A 229 26.80 -34.20 4.31
C PRO A 229 27.16 -35.51 3.61
N LYS A 230 27.43 -35.47 2.31
CA LYS A 230 28.14 -36.56 1.63
C LYS A 230 29.60 -36.53 2.08
N THR A 231 29.99 -37.50 2.90
CA THR A 231 31.39 -37.86 3.11
C THR A 231 31.96 -38.39 1.79
N ARG A 232 33.15 -37.92 1.43
CA ARG A 232 33.91 -38.35 0.25
C ARG A 232 34.76 -39.57 0.69
N PRO A 233 34.82 -40.68 -0.07
CA PRO A 233 35.74 -41.76 0.27
C PRO A 233 37.18 -41.31 0.00
N SER A 234 38.07 -41.65 0.93
CA SER A 234 39.52 -41.61 0.75
C SER A 234 39.95 -42.75 -0.16
N ASP A 235 40.71 -42.42 -1.21
CA ASP A 235 41.38 -43.40 -2.06
C ASP A 235 42.61 -43.94 -1.30
N ASP A 236 42.63 -45.26 -1.07
CA ASP A 236 43.82 -46.09 -0.84
C ASP A 236 43.97 -47.03 -2.06
#